data_AF-A0A1F8N8Z6-F1
#
_entry.id   AF-A0A1F8N8Z6-F1
#
_cell.length_a   1.000
_cell.length_b   1.000
_cell.length_c   1.000
_cell.angle_alpha   90.00
_cell.angle_beta   90.00
_cell.angle_gamma   90.00
#
_symmetry.space_group_name_H-M   'P 1'
#
loop_
_entity.id
_entity.type
_entity.pdbx_description
1 polymer ?
#
loop_
_entity_poly.entity_id
_entity_poly.type
_entity_poly.pdbx_seq_one_letter_code
_entity_poly.pdbx_strand_id
1 'polypeptide(L)'
;KEDQVTPQMRIWIGNFRTVRRLLDKVLIEQGITKIESLDRQFDPSWHRAAEVVADPSRPEGTIVEETTTGYLWRGEVLRKAEVVVVGNPLDTQRSGSGDISG
;
A
#
# COMPACT_ATOMS: atom_id res chain seq x y z
N LYS A 1 -1.84 -22.31 -18.30
CA LYS A 1 -0.75 -22.86 -17.47
C LYS A 1 -1.21 -22.79 -16.00
N GLU A 2 -2.18 -23.62 -15.60
CA GLU A 2 -2.92 -23.34 -14.36
C GLU A 2 -3.13 -24.54 -13.43
N ASP A 3 -2.46 -25.67 -13.69
CA ASP A 3 -2.97 -26.95 -13.15
C ASP A 3 -1.93 -27.83 -12.44
N GLN A 4 -1.05 -27.24 -11.61
CA GLN A 4 -0.12 -28.04 -10.80
C GLN A 4 0.08 -27.47 -9.39
N VAL A 5 -1.00 -27.26 -8.63
CA VAL A 5 -0.89 -27.12 -7.17
C VAL A 5 -0.91 -28.52 -6.54
N THR A 6 0.27 -29.05 -6.23
CA THR A 6 0.39 -30.38 -5.63
C THR A 6 -0.23 -30.44 -4.23
N PRO A 7 -0.65 -31.63 -3.74
CA PRO A 7 -1.13 -31.78 -2.36
C PRO A 7 -0.14 -31.23 -1.32
N GLN A 8 1.16 -31.45 -1.53
CA GLN A 8 2.23 -30.91 -0.68
C GLN A 8 2.26 -29.38 -0.73
N MET A 9 2.12 -28.76 -1.92
CA MET A 9 2.07 -27.31 -2.06
C MET A 9 0.92 -26.69 -1.25
N ARG A 10 -0.25 -27.34 -1.23
CA ARG A 10 -1.39 -26.87 -0.41
C ARG A 10 -1.07 -26.87 1.08
N ILE A 11 -0.35 -27.89 1.58
CA ILE A 11 0.08 -27.96 2.98
C ILE A 11 1.03 -26.80 3.28
N TRP A 12 2.03 -26.55 2.43
CA TRP A 12 2.96 -25.43 2.58
C TRP A 12 2.23 -24.09 2.61
N ILE A 13 1.32 -23.83 1.67
CA ILE A 13 0.50 -22.61 1.64
C ILE A 13 -0.29 -22.44 2.94
N GLY A 14 -0.89 -23.53 3.46
CA GLY A 14 -1.60 -23.52 4.74
C GLY A 14 -0.72 -23.16 5.92
N ASN A 15 0.50 -23.73 5.98
CA ASN A 15 1.47 -23.43 7.03
C ASN A 15 1.93 -21.96 6.97
N PHE A 16 2.26 -21.44 5.79
CA PHE A 16 2.63 -20.02 5.62
C PHE A 16 1.49 -19.07 6.01
N ARG A 17 0.25 -19.39 5.66
CA ARG A 17 -0.93 -18.64 6.11
C ARG A 17 -1.05 -18.64 7.63
N THR A 18 -0.76 -19.77 8.28
CA THR A 18 -0.76 -19.90 9.74
C THR A 18 0.32 -19.04 10.38
N VAL A 19 1.55 -19.10 9.88
CA VAL A 19 2.67 -18.27 10.34
C VAL A 19 2.35 -16.79 10.18
N ARG A 20 1.81 -16.38 9.02
CA ARG A 20 1.38 -14.99 8.77
C ARG A 20 0.34 -14.53 9.79
N ARG A 21 -0.67 -15.36 10.08
CA ARG A 21 -1.72 -15.02 11.08
C ARG A 21 -1.16 -14.88 12.49
N LEU A 22 -0.21 -15.75 12.87
CA LEU A 22 0.45 -15.66 14.18
C LEU A 22 1.29 -14.39 14.29
N LEU A 23 2.03 -14.04 13.24
CA LEU A 23 2.79 -12.80 13.18
C LEU A 23 1.86 -11.57 13.26
N ASP A 24 0.80 -11.53 12.46
CA ASP A 24 -0.18 -10.43 12.47
C ASP A 24 -0.78 -10.25 13.88
N LYS A 25 -1.07 -11.35 14.59
CA LYS A 25 -1.57 -11.30 15.98
C LYS A 25 -0.56 -10.65 16.93
N VAL A 26 0.70 -11.06 16.88
CA VAL A 26 1.76 -10.49 17.74
C VAL A 26 1.96 -8.99 17.46
N LEU A 27 1.93 -8.58 16.18
CA LEU A 27 2.03 -7.16 15.82
C LEU A 27 0.88 -6.35 16.44
N ILE A 28 -0.36 -6.82 16.33
CA ILE A 28 -1.54 -6.17 16.93
C ILE A 28 -1.41 -6.08 18.46
N GLU A 29 -0.95 -7.15 19.13
CA GLU A 29 -0.71 -7.15 20.58
C GLU A 29 0.35 -6.12 21.01
N GLN A 30 1.32 -5.80 20.16
CA GLN A 30 2.31 -4.74 20.38
C GLN A 30 1.82 -3.34 19.97
N GLY A 31 0.57 -3.22 19.50
CA GLY A 31 -0.06 -1.98 19.06
C GLY A 31 0.29 -1.59 17.61
N ILE A 32 0.78 -2.53 16.80
CA ILE A 32 1.09 -2.31 15.38
C ILE A 32 -0.12 -2.72 14.52
N THR A 33 -0.65 -1.81 13.72
CA THR A 33 -1.80 -2.05 12.83
C THR A 33 -1.48 -1.68 11.39
N LYS A 34 -2.12 -2.33 10.42
CA LYS A 34 -1.98 -1.98 9.00
C LYS A 34 -2.71 -0.68 8.70
N ILE A 35 -2.19 0.10 7.76
CA ILE A 35 -2.90 1.22 7.14
C ILE A 35 -3.85 0.62 6.11
N GLU A 36 -5.13 0.99 6.14
CA GLU A 36 -6.08 0.60 5.09
C GLU A 36 -6.07 1.66 4.00
N SER A 37 -5.54 1.30 2.84
CA SER A 37 -5.23 2.25 1.77
C SER A 37 -6.19 2.14 0.59
N LEU A 38 -6.55 0.93 0.17
CA LEU A 38 -7.30 0.67 -1.06
C LEU A 38 -8.68 1.35 -1.06
N ASP A 39 -9.05 1.95 -2.19
CA ASP A 39 -10.29 2.69 -2.42
C ASP A 39 -10.48 3.92 -1.49
N ARG A 40 -9.44 4.32 -0.75
CA ARG A 40 -9.44 5.53 0.07
C ARG A 40 -8.72 6.68 -0.63
N GLN A 41 -8.86 7.87 -0.07
CA GLN A 41 -8.15 9.06 -0.55
C GLN A 41 -6.70 9.05 -0.07
N PHE A 42 -5.81 9.47 -0.97
CA PHE A 42 -4.41 9.67 -0.67
C PHE A 42 -4.24 10.74 0.42
N ASP A 43 -3.43 10.40 1.42
CA ASP A 43 -3.05 11.29 2.51
C ASP A 43 -1.53 11.20 2.69
N PRO A 44 -0.77 12.27 2.41
CA PRO A 44 0.69 12.28 2.55
C PRO A 44 1.18 11.90 3.96
N SER A 45 0.37 12.05 5.00
CA SER A 45 0.74 11.67 6.37
C SER A 45 0.88 10.15 6.49
N TRP A 46 0.07 9.39 5.75
CA TRP A 46 -0.06 7.92 5.84
C TRP A 46 0.51 7.20 4.62
N HIS A 47 0.64 7.90 3.48
CA HIS A 47 0.92 7.31 2.18
C HIS A 47 2.10 7.98 1.47
N ARG A 48 2.76 7.22 0.59
CA ARG A 48 3.71 7.68 -0.40
C ARG A 48 3.22 7.21 -1.77
N ALA A 49 3.05 8.13 -2.71
CA ALA A 49 2.69 7.77 -4.08
C ALA A 49 3.90 7.13 -4.76
N ALA A 50 3.78 5.84 -5.10
CA ALA A 50 4.77 5.12 -5.90
C ALA A 50 4.55 5.38 -7.39
N GLU A 51 3.29 5.49 -7.81
CA GLU A 51 2.89 5.74 -9.19
C GLU A 51 1.58 6.56 -9.21
N VAL A 52 1.39 7.33 -10.28
CA VAL A 52 0.16 8.08 -10.56
C VAL A 52 -0.41 7.57 -11.88
N VAL A 53 -1.68 7.16 -11.88
CA VAL A 53 -2.37 6.63 -13.05
C VAL A 53 -3.57 7.48 -13.42
N ALA A 54 -3.89 7.53 -14.71
CA ALA A 54 -5.13 8.13 -15.19
C ALA A 54 -6.26 7.10 -15.15
N ASP A 55 -7.31 7.38 -14.38
CA ASP A 55 -8.54 6.59 -14.36
C ASP A 55 -9.75 7.53 -14.28
N PRO A 56 -10.51 7.73 -15.38
CA PRO A 56 -11.66 8.62 -15.39
C PRO A 56 -12.89 8.06 -14.65
N SER A 57 -12.87 6.79 -14.23
CA SER A 57 -13.99 6.16 -13.52
C SER A 57 -13.98 6.44 -12.02
N ARG A 58 -12.87 6.98 -11.49
CA ARG A 58 -12.65 7.22 -10.06
C ARG A 58 -12.25 8.68 -9.81
N PRO A 59 -12.54 9.23 -8.63
CA PRO A 59 -12.05 10.56 -8.25
C PRO A 59 -10.53 10.63 -8.21
N GLU A 60 -9.97 11.81 -8.53
CA GLU A 60 -8.56 12.11 -8.29
C GLU A 60 -8.19 11.91 -6.80
N GLY A 61 -6.95 11.48 -6.55
CA GLY A 61 -6.45 11.13 -5.23
C GLY A 61 -6.86 9.74 -4.73
N THR A 62 -7.76 9.03 -5.43
CA THR A 62 -8.17 7.67 -5.03
C THR A 62 -7.01 6.69 -5.17
N ILE A 63 -6.74 5.93 -4.11
CA ILE A 63 -5.77 4.83 -4.12
C ILE A 63 -6.39 3.62 -4.84
N VAL A 64 -5.75 3.16 -5.90
CA VAL A 64 -6.21 2.02 -6.71
C VAL A 64 -5.41 0.75 -6.45
N GLU A 65 -4.22 0.89 -5.89
CA GLU A 65 -3.37 -0.24 -5.50
C GLU A 65 -2.49 0.14 -4.31
N GLU A 66 -2.27 -0.83 -3.43
CA GLU A 66 -1.23 -0.76 -2.39
C GLU A 66 -0.09 -1.69 -2.81
N THR A 67 1.05 -1.12 -3.20
CA THR A 67 2.23 -1.89 -3.62
C THR A 67 3.01 -2.38 -2.41
N THR A 68 3.03 -1.59 -1.33
CA THR A 68 3.63 -1.96 -0.04
C THR A 68 2.74 -1.53 1.12
N THR A 69 2.36 -2.48 1.98
CA THR A 69 1.52 -2.21 3.14
C THR A 69 2.15 -1.24 4.13
N GLY A 70 1.42 -0.19 4.47
CA GLY A 70 1.77 0.74 5.53
C GLY A 70 1.40 0.20 6.92
N TYR A 71 2.08 0.70 7.94
CA TYR A 71 1.83 0.30 9.32
C TYR A 71 1.85 1.52 10.26
N LEU A 72 0.97 1.47 11.25
CA LEU A 72 0.94 2.37 12.39
C LEU A 72 1.46 1.63 13.62
N TRP A 73 2.08 2.35 14.54
CA TRP A 73 2.36 1.89 15.88
C TRP A 73 1.68 2.83 16.87
N ARG A 74 0.68 2.32 17.59
CA ARG A 74 -0.10 3.07 18.58
C ARG A 74 -0.72 4.36 18.03
N GLY A 75 -1.15 4.33 16.76
CA GLY A 75 -1.75 5.46 16.05
C GLY A 75 -0.75 6.34 15.30
N GLU A 76 0.54 6.22 15.57
CA GLU A 76 1.60 6.97 14.88
C GLU A 76 2.15 6.19 13.69
N VAL A 77 2.57 6.90 12.63
CA VAL A 77 3.06 6.24 11.40
C VAL A 77 4.41 5.58 11.67
N LEU A 78 4.42 4.24 11.63
CA LEU A 78 5.64 3.45 11.69
C LEU A 78 6.30 3.34 10.31
N ARG A 79 5.48 3.13 9.29
CA ARG A 79 5.88 3.11 7.88
C ARG A 79 4.70 3.53 7.01
N LYS A 80 4.89 4.50 6.13
CA LYS A 80 3.86 4.89 5.15
C LYS A 80 3.58 3.74 4.18
N ALA A 81 2.33 3.60 3.76
CA ALA A 81 1.99 2.70 2.65
C ALA A 81 2.52 3.29 1.35
N GLU A 82 3.06 2.44 0.46
CA GLU A 82 3.36 2.84 -0.91
C GLU A 82 2.18 2.45 -1.80
N VAL A 83 1.67 3.42 -2.56
CA VAL A 83 0.37 3.31 -3.23
C VAL A 83 0.42 3.84 -4.65
N VAL A 84 -0.45 3.30 -5.50
CA VAL A 84 -0.77 3.85 -6.81
C VAL A 84 -2.04 4.69 -6.68
N VAL A 85 -2.00 5.94 -7.15
CA VAL A 85 -3.11 6.90 -6.98
C VAL A 85 -3.62 7.40 -8.32
N VAL A 86 -4.93 7.69 -8.38
CA VAL A 86 -5.54 8.35 -9.53
C VAL A 86 -5.12 9.81 -9.53
N GLY A 87 -4.67 10.30 -10.68
CA GLY A 87 -4.34 11.71 -10.88
C GLY A 87 -3.83 11.97 -12.28
N ASN A 88 -3.33 13.18 -12.51
CA ASN A 88 -2.69 13.52 -13.77
C ASN A 88 -1.19 13.14 -13.73
N PRO A 89 -0.72 12.18 -14.55
CA PRO A 89 0.68 11.76 -14.55
C PRO A 89 1.69 12.88 -14.88
N LEU A 90 1.23 13.98 -15.48
CA LEU A 90 2.07 15.14 -15.80
C LEU A 90 2.32 16.07 -14.59
N ASP A 91 1.52 15.98 -13.54
CA ASP A 91 1.65 16.85 -12.36
C ASP A 91 2.85 16.46 -11.48
N THR A 92 3.26 15.19 -11.53
CA THR A 92 4.47 14.69 -10.87
C THR A 92 5.76 15.38 -11.34
N GLN A 93 5.79 15.94 -12.57
CA GLN A 93 6.97 16.60 -13.15
C GLN A 93 7.12 18.09 -12.77
N ARG A 94 6.05 18.72 -12.27
CA ARG A 94 6.06 20.16 -11.93
C ARG A 94 6.55 20.46 -10.51
N SER A 95 6.56 19.47 -9.62
CA SER A 95 7.00 19.66 -8.23
C SER A 95 8.52 19.63 -8.03
N GLY A 96 9.30 19.38 -9.09
CA GLY A 96 10.78 19.33 -9.04
C GLY A 96 11.49 20.50 -9.74
N SER A 97 10.77 21.51 -10.23
CA SER A 97 11.33 22.63 -11.01
C SER A 97 10.82 24.00 -10.55
N GLY A 98 10.89 24.25 -9.24
CA GLY A 98 10.58 25.55 -8.66
C GLY A 98 11.52 25.87 -7.52
N ASP A 99 12.78 26.21 -7.84
CA ASP A 99 13.68 27.01 -7.00
C ASP A 99 15.02 27.28 -7.73
N ILE A 100 14.97 28.01 -8.86
CA ILE A 100 16.07 28.90 -9.25
C ILE A 100 15.46 30.06 -10.07
N SER A 101 15.41 31.25 -9.47
CA SER A 101 15.47 32.61 -10.08
C SER A 101 14.43 33.57 -9.50
N GLY A 102 14.90 34.63 -8.85
CA GLY A 102 14.14 35.85 -8.55
C GLY A 102 14.31 36.34 -7.13
#